data_AF-A0A7K6HAK2-F1
#
_entry.id   AF-A0A7K6HAK2-F1
#
_cell.length_a   1.000
_cell.length_b   1.000
_cell.length_c   1.000
_cell.angle_alpha   90.00
_cell.angle_beta   90.00
_cell.angle_gamma   90.00
#
_symmetry.space_group_name_H-M   'P 1'
#
loop_
_entity.id
_entity.type
_entity.pdbx_description
1 polymer ?
#
loop_
_entity_poly.entity_id
_entity_poly.type
_entity_poly.pdbx_seq_one_letter_code
_entity_poly.pdbx_strand_id
1 'polypeptide(L)'
;EEEEEEENEEKEEEEEEEEAEGEAGEEEEDEEEEKEQPEGDGNPLDTPPEPPARARVGLVYDPRMEEHRNTWDSQHPESPQRLSRVLQRLQELGLAQRCLRVPPRPATPQELRACHTRSHVRTLSRTAALSPRELRALSQRYNSVYLCPQSYSCARLAAGGACAAVGAVLGGKVRLGCG
;
A
#
# COMPACT_ATOMS: atom_id res chain seq x y z
N GLU A 1 -19.42 4.34 35.99
CA GLU A 1 -20.23 3.26 35.40
C GLU A 1 -19.81 3.03 33.95
N GLU A 2 -20.26 3.76 32.92
CA GLU A 2 -19.80 3.48 31.53
C GLU A 2 -18.31 3.84 31.27
N GLU A 3 -17.76 4.88 31.89
CA GLU A 3 -16.33 5.23 31.74
C GLU A 3 -15.38 4.30 32.54
N GLU A 4 -15.90 3.53 33.50
CA GLU A 4 -15.11 2.57 34.28
C GLU A 4 -15.07 1.18 33.62
N GLU A 5 -16.01 0.88 32.70
CA GLU A 5 -16.00 -0.35 31.91
C GLU A 5 -14.98 -0.27 30.75
N GLU A 6 -14.85 0.89 30.09
CA GLU A 6 -13.85 1.10 29.01
C GLU A 6 -12.40 1.06 29.55
N GLU A 7 -12.13 1.60 30.74
CA GLU A 7 -10.79 1.49 31.37
C GLU A 7 -10.42 0.07 31.82
N ASN A 8 -11.43 -0.82 31.97
CA ASN A 8 -11.22 -2.20 32.38
C ASN A 8 -10.95 -3.11 31.18
N GLU A 9 -11.60 -2.86 30.03
CA GLU A 9 -11.28 -3.53 28.76
C GLU A 9 -9.86 -3.16 28.26
N GLU A 10 -9.44 -1.90 28.40
CA GLU A 10 -8.08 -1.48 28.00
C GLU A 10 -6.97 -2.14 28.85
N LYS A 11 -7.26 -2.56 30.09
CA LYS A 11 -6.29 -3.25 30.95
C LYS A 11 -6.21 -4.76 30.71
N GLU A 12 -7.32 -5.39 30.34
CA GLU A 12 -7.32 -6.83 30.01
C GLU A 12 -6.60 -7.10 28.68
N GLU A 13 -6.66 -6.17 27.71
CA GLU A 13 -5.90 -6.30 26.45
C GLU A 13 -4.38 -6.08 26.63
N GLU A 14 -3.92 -5.25 27.57
CA GLU A 14 -2.49 -5.05 27.85
C GLU A 14 -1.86 -6.24 28.58
N GLU A 15 -2.61 -6.98 29.41
CA GLU A 15 -2.09 -8.17 30.12
C GLU A 15 -1.97 -9.41 29.21
N GLU A 16 -2.81 -9.55 28.17
CA GLU A 16 -2.68 -10.66 27.20
C GLU A 16 -1.48 -10.50 26.24
N GLU A 17 -1.01 -9.26 25.98
CA GLU A 17 0.16 -9.03 25.10
C GLU A 17 1.51 -9.35 25.81
N GLU A 18 1.61 -9.22 27.13
CA GLU A 18 2.85 -9.54 27.87
C GLU A 18 3.09 -11.05 28.05
N GLU A 19 2.07 -11.90 28.02
CA GLU A 19 2.23 -13.36 28.18
C GLU A 19 2.70 -14.08 26.89
N ALA A 20 2.68 -13.41 25.72
CA ALA A 20 3.02 -14.03 24.44
C ALA A 20 4.52 -13.98 24.06
N GLU A 21 5.35 -13.20 24.76
CA GLU A 21 6.77 -13.00 24.40
C GLU A 21 7.77 -13.94 25.12
N GLY A 22 7.29 -14.93 25.86
CA GLY A 22 8.14 -15.80 26.66
C GLY A 22 8.10 -17.28 26.29
N GLU A 23 8.66 -17.71 25.15
CA GLU A 23 9.17 -19.10 25.02
C GLU A 23 10.06 -19.36 23.77
N ALA A 24 11.26 -19.89 24.04
CA ALA A 24 12.23 -20.63 23.19
C ALA A 24 12.93 -19.87 22.02
N GLY A 25 14.26 -19.74 21.92
CA GLY A 25 15.37 -20.53 22.47
C GLY A 25 15.74 -21.70 21.55
N GLU A 26 16.76 -21.52 20.69
CA GLU A 26 17.92 -22.41 20.46
C GLU A 26 18.60 -22.13 19.10
N GLU A 27 19.92 -21.98 19.17
CA GLU A 27 20.88 -21.75 18.08
C GLU A 27 21.31 -23.11 17.49
N GLU A 28 21.26 -23.26 16.17
CA GLU A 28 21.91 -24.37 15.45
C GLU A 28 22.71 -23.77 14.28
N GLU A 29 24.04 -23.90 14.37
CA GLU A 29 25.00 -23.64 13.28
C GLU A 29 25.10 -24.91 12.42
N ASP A 30 24.80 -24.83 11.13
CA ASP A 30 25.08 -25.90 10.16
C ASP A 30 25.98 -25.40 9.02
N GLU A 31 27.14 -26.04 8.90
CA GLU A 31 28.16 -25.85 7.86
C GLU A 31 27.79 -26.57 6.54
N GLU A 32 28.03 -25.87 5.43
CA GLU A 32 28.37 -26.29 4.05
C GLU A 32 27.80 -27.57 3.40
N GLU A 33 27.07 -27.39 2.28
CA GLU A 33 27.19 -28.26 1.09
C GLU A 33 27.01 -27.42 -0.19
N GLU A 34 28.11 -27.06 -0.86
CA GLU A 34 28.07 -26.61 -2.26
C GLU A 34 27.67 -27.78 -3.16
N LYS A 35 26.44 -27.75 -3.71
CA LYS A 35 26.00 -28.68 -4.76
C LYS A 35 26.21 -28.04 -6.13
N GLU A 36 27.24 -28.52 -6.84
CA GLU A 36 27.40 -28.31 -8.29
C GLU A 36 26.15 -28.80 -9.03
N GLN A 37 25.56 -27.95 -9.87
CA GLN A 37 24.48 -28.32 -10.79
C GLN A 37 25.03 -28.51 -12.22
N PRO A 38 24.50 -29.47 -12.99
CA PRO A 38 25.01 -29.83 -14.31
C PRO A 38 24.61 -28.80 -15.37
N GLU A 39 25.56 -28.50 -16.26
CA GLU A 39 25.33 -27.59 -17.39
C GLU A 39 24.39 -28.21 -18.43
N GLY A 40 23.22 -27.59 -18.60
CA GLY A 40 22.24 -27.92 -19.64
C GLY A 40 22.18 -26.82 -20.69
N ASP A 41 22.42 -27.19 -21.95
CA ASP A 41 22.24 -26.37 -23.15
C ASP A 41 20.82 -25.78 -23.21
N GLY A 42 20.69 -24.49 -22.86
CA GLY A 42 19.44 -23.72 -22.92
C GLY A 42 19.67 -22.40 -23.64
N ASN A 43 18.91 -22.15 -24.70
CA ASN A 43 18.98 -20.95 -25.53
C ASN A 43 18.77 -19.67 -24.67
N PRO A 44 19.65 -18.64 -24.72
CA PRO A 44 19.66 -17.48 -23.79
C PRO A 44 18.44 -16.53 -23.84
N LEU A 45 17.38 -16.87 -24.58
CA LEU A 45 16.27 -15.97 -24.90
C LEU A 45 14.96 -16.32 -24.17
N ASP A 46 14.91 -17.40 -23.40
CA ASP A 46 13.67 -17.89 -22.76
C ASP A 46 13.72 -17.87 -21.21
N THR A 47 14.77 -17.32 -20.61
CA THR A 47 14.82 -17.09 -19.16
C THR A 47 14.11 -15.78 -18.82
N PRO A 48 13.13 -15.78 -17.88
CA PRO A 48 12.64 -14.54 -17.29
C PRO A 48 13.83 -13.76 -16.74
N PRO A 49 13.92 -12.44 -16.96
CA PRO A 49 15.04 -11.67 -16.43
C PRO A 49 15.08 -11.83 -14.92
N GLU A 50 16.18 -12.41 -14.41
CA GLU A 50 16.44 -12.45 -12.97
C GLU A 50 16.38 -11.02 -12.42
N PRO A 51 15.76 -10.81 -11.24
CA PRO A 51 15.67 -9.48 -10.67
C PRO A 51 17.08 -8.90 -10.50
N PRO A 52 17.35 -7.68 -11.00
CA PRO A 52 18.70 -7.14 -11.00
C PRO A 52 19.21 -7.07 -9.56
N ALA A 53 20.45 -7.51 -9.36
CA ALA A 53 21.08 -7.81 -8.07
C ALA A 53 20.99 -6.73 -6.98
N ARG A 54 20.54 -5.49 -7.28
CA ARG A 54 19.86 -4.56 -6.35
C ARG A 54 18.95 -3.64 -7.17
N ALA A 55 17.65 -3.91 -7.23
CA ALA A 55 16.72 -2.99 -7.88
C ALA A 55 16.84 -1.60 -7.24
N ARG A 56 17.31 -0.62 -8.02
CA ARG A 56 17.54 0.74 -7.51
C ARG A 56 16.24 1.48 -7.24
N VAL A 57 15.16 1.06 -7.90
CA VAL A 57 13.86 1.73 -7.89
C VAL A 57 12.81 0.78 -7.36
N GLY A 58 12.10 1.21 -6.32
CA GLY A 58 10.87 0.59 -5.85
C GLY A 58 9.68 1.15 -6.62
N LEU A 59 8.81 0.28 -7.13
CA LEU A 59 7.56 0.65 -7.79
C LEU A 59 6.38 0.25 -6.91
N VAL A 60 5.62 1.22 -6.46
CA VAL A 60 4.37 1.03 -5.71
C VAL A 60 3.20 1.12 -6.66
N TYR A 61 2.36 0.09 -6.68
CA TYR A 61 1.11 0.09 -7.43
C TYR A 61 0.18 -0.99 -6.91
N ASP A 62 -1.12 -0.68 -6.87
CA ASP A 62 -2.18 -1.63 -6.59
C ASP A 62 -3.42 -1.32 -7.44
N PRO A 63 -4.00 -2.31 -8.15
CA PRO A 63 -5.19 -2.11 -8.97
C PRO A 63 -6.38 -1.52 -8.21
N ARG A 64 -6.48 -1.73 -6.89
CA ARG A 64 -7.55 -1.13 -6.06
C ARG A 64 -7.48 0.39 -6.03
N MET A 65 -6.35 1.00 -6.35
CA MET A 65 -6.23 2.46 -6.49
C MET A 65 -7.05 2.99 -7.68
N GLU A 66 -7.36 2.14 -8.67
CA GLU A 66 -8.18 2.48 -9.85
C GLU A 66 -9.69 2.50 -9.56
N GLU A 67 -10.10 2.10 -8.35
CA GLU A 67 -11.52 2.10 -7.96
C GLU A 67 -12.05 3.51 -7.65
N HIS A 68 -11.16 4.49 -7.44
CA HIS A 68 -11.54 5.90 -7.34
C HIS A 68 -11.86 6.45 -8.72
N ARG A 69 -13.16 6.59 -9.01
CA ARG A 69 -13.66 7.05 -10.30
C ARG A 69 -14.81 8.04 -10.15
N ASN A 70 -14.84 9.02 -11.04
CA ASN A 70 -15.95 9.95 -11.12
C ASN A 70 -17.17 9.27 -11.76
N THR A 71 -18.30 9.23 -11.05
CA THR A 71 -19.53 8.56 -11.52
C THR A 71 -20.52 9.52 -12.18
N TRP A 72 -20.27 10.83 -12.17
CA TRP A 72 -21.19 11.84 -12.72
C TRP A 72 -20.59 12.70 -13.84
N ASP A 73 -19.27 12.64 -14.03
CA ASP A 73 -18.56 13.29 -15.12
C ASP A 73 -17.49 12.34 -15.67
N SER A 74 -17.75 11.79 -16.86
CA SER A 74 -16.86 10.85 -17.55
C SER A 74 -15.69 11.53 -18.26
N GLN A 75 -15.71 12.86 -18.38
CA GLN A 75 -14.64 13.64 -19.02
C GLN A 75 -13.72 14.31 -18.00
N HIS A 76 -13.90 13.98 -16.71
CA HIS A 76 -13.08 14.51 -15.65
C HIS A 76 -11.59 14.18 -15.89
N PRO A 77 -10.67 15.16 -15.79
CA PRO A 77 -9.25 14.95 -16.12
C PRO A 77 -8.58 13.95 -15.19
N GLU A 78 -9.03 13.88 -13.93
CA GLU A 78 -8.64 12.86 -12.97
C GLU A 78 -9.54 11.62 -13.18
N SER A 79 -8.93 10.51 -13.59
CA SER A 79 -9.60 9.24 -13.91
C SER A 79 -8.66 8.05 -13.68
N PRO A 80 -9.19 6.83 -13.43
CA PRO A 80 -8.37 5.62 -13.21
C PRO A 80 -7.37 5.32 -14.32
N GLN A 81 -7.69 5.74 -15.55
CA GLN A 81 -6.83 5.58 -16.72
C GLN A 81 -5.48 6.28 -16.56
N ARG A 82 -5.39 7.32 -15.73
CA ARG A 82 -4.10 7.96 -15.43
C ARG A 82 -3.11 6.97 -14.84
N LEU A 83 -3.56 6.08 -13.96
CA LEU A 83 -2.70 5.10 -13.32
C LEU A 83 -2.44 3.90 -14.24
N SER A 84 -3.50 3.30 -14.80
CA SER A 84 -3.36 2.12 -15.65
C SER A 84 -2.52 2.38 -16.90
N ARG A 85 -2.67 3.54 -17.55
CA ARG A 85 -1.87 3.90 -18.73
C ARG A 85 -0.39 4.12 -18.41
N VAL A 86 -0.09 4.73 -17.26
CA VAL A 86 1.30 4.88 -16.82
C VAL A 86 1.93 3.52 -16.57
N LEU A 87 1.24 2.64 -15.83
CA LEU A 87 1.74 1.30 -15.58
C LEU A 87 1.90 0.49 -16.86
N GLN A 88 0.90 0.50 -17.74
CA GLN A 88 0.96 -0.15 -19.04
C GLN A 88 2.18 0.32 -19.83
N ARG A 89 2.42 1.64 -19.87
CA ARG A 89 3.56 2.20 -20.59
C ARG A 89 4.90 1.78 -19.97
N LEU A 90 4.99 1.73 -18.65
CA LEU A 90 6.18 1.23 -17.95
C LEU A 90 6.43 -0.25 -18.26
N GLN A 91 5.39 -1.06 -18.36
CA GLN A 91 5.49 -2.48 -18.73
C GLN A 91 5.91 -2.67 -20.19
N GLU A 92 5.31 -1.93 -21.14
CA GLU A 92 5.68 -1.96 -22.57
C GLU A 92 7.15 -1.60 -22.80
N LEU A 93 7.70 -0.70 -21.98
CA LEU A 93 9.10 -0.28 -22.04
C LEU A 93 10.04 -1.20 -21.24
N GLY A 94 9.52 -2.25 -20.61
CA GLY A 94 10.31 -3.14 -19.74
C GLY A 94 10.83 -2.46 -18.46
N LEU A 95 10.32 -1.28 -18.11
CA LEU A 95 10.78 -0.51 -16.95
C LEU A 95 10.19 -1.04 -15.65
N ALA A 96 8.95 -1.54 -15.68
CA ALA A 96 8.30 -2.11 -14.51
C ALA A 96 9.06 -3.35 -13.99
N GLN A 97 9.54 -4.20 -14.89
CA GLN A 97 10.30 -5.43 -14.58
C GLN A 97 11.69 -5.14 -14.00
N ARG A 98 12.23 -3.95 -14.26
CA ARG A 98 13.51 -3.48 -13.71
C ARG A 98 13.37 -2.88 -12.31
N CYS A 99 12.14 -2.65 -11.83
CA CYS A 99 11.86 -2.10 -10.52
C CYS A 99 11.52 -3.23 -9.53
N LEU A 100 11.85 -3.03 -8.25
CA LEU A 100 11.33 -3.89 -7.20
C LEU A 100 9.89 -3.48 -6.92
N ARG A 101 8.95 -4.41 -7.00
CA ARG A 101 7.58 -4.13 -6.59
C ARG A 101 7.51 -3.98 -5.07
N VAL A 102 7.06 -2.81 -4.62
CA VAL A 102 6.80 -2.55 -3.20
C VAL A 102 5.30 -2.61 -2.98
N PRO A 103 4.78 -3.62 -2.25
CA PRO A 103 3.34 -3.76 -2.04
C PRO A 103 2.83 -2.60 -1.16
N PRO A 104 1.81 -1.84 -1.59
CA PRO A 104 1.21 -0.85 -0.73
C PRO A 104 0.36 -1.51 0.35
N ARG A 105 0.25 -0.83 1.47
CA ARG A 105 -0.69 -1.16 2.55
C ARG A 105 -1.61 0.03 2.81
N PRO A 106 -2.79 -0.15 3.40
CA PRO A 106 -3.59 0.97 3.88
C PRO A 106 -2.81 1.75 4.95
N ALA A 107 -2.86 3.08 4.89
CA ALA A 107 -2.34 3.93 5.94
C ALA A 107 -3.09 3.68 7.26
N THR A 108 -2.36 3.71 8.37
CA THR A 108 -2.94 3.60 9.72
C THR A 108 -3.63 4.91 10.11
N PRO A 109 -4.56 4.89 11.07
CA PRO A 109 -5.16 6.12 11.58
C PRO A 109 -4.13 7.12 12.12
N GLN A 110 -3.03 6.64 12.72
CA GLN A 110 -1.95 7.51 13.21
C GLN A 110 -1.22 8.21 12.06
N GLU A 111 -0.87 7.48 11.00
CA GLU A 111 -0.23 8.06 9.81
C GLU A 111 -1.11 9.13 9.15
N LEU A 112 -2.42 8.87 9.04
CA LEU A 112 -3.36 9.88 8.53
C LEU A 112 -3.46 11.09 9.45
N ARG A 113 -3.51 10.86 10.77
CA ARG A 113 -3.61 11.94 11.79
C ARG A 113 -2.36 12.80 11.89
N ALA A 114 -1.21 12.33 11.41
CA ALA A 114 0.00 13.15 11.34
C ALA A 114 -0.17 14.40 10.45
N CYS A 115 -1.05 14.32 9.44
CA CYS A 115 -1.29 15.41 8.48
C CYS A 115 -2.73 15.93 8.48
N HIS A 116 -3.69 15.19 9.05
CA HIS A 116 -5.12 15.50 8.96
C HIS A 116 -5.83 15.50 10.31
N THR A 117 -6.88 16.32 10.43
CA THR A 117 -7.71 16.35 11.63
C THR A 117 -8.56 15.08 11.76
N ARG A 118 -8.86 14.68 13.00
CA ARG A 118 -9.74 13.54 13.31
C ARG A 118 -11.10 13.65 12.60
N SER A 119 -11.68 14.86 12.60
CA SER A 119 -12.97 15.15 11.96
C SER A 119 -12.94 14.93 10.44
N HIS A 120 -11.84 15.34 9.77
CA HIS A 120 -11.70 15.14 8.34
C HIS A 120 -11.58 13.65 7.97
N VAL A 121 -10.73 12.90 8.68
CA VAL A 121 -10.58 11.45 8.49
C VAL A 121 -11.90 10.72 8.72
N ARG A 122 -12.63 11.06 9.79
CA ARG A 122 -13.96 10.49 10.08
C ARG A 122 -15.01 10.84 9.02
N THR A 123 -14.93 12.03 8.44
CA THR A 123 -15.85 12.44 7.37
C THR A 123 -15.62 11.60 6.12
N LEU A 124 -14.36 11.42 5.72
CA LEU A 124 -14.02 10.63 4.55
C LEU A 124 -14.22 9.13 4.77
N SER A 125 -14.00 8.60 5.98
CA SER A 125 -14.22 7.16 6.24
C SER A 125 -15.65 6.70 5.99
N ARG A 126 -16.61 7.62 6.09
CA ARG A 126 -18.03 7.35 5.86
C ARG A 126 -18.42 7.32 4.39
N THR A 127 -17.55 7.70 3.45
CA THR A 127 -17.90 7.78 2.02
C THR A 127 -18.42 6.46 1.47
N ALA A 128 -17.94 5.33 1.96
CA ALA A 128 -18.35 4.00 1.52
C ALA A 128 -19.84 3.71 1.72
N ALA A 129 -20.47 4.34 2.72
CA ALA A 129 -21.88 4.14 3.06
C ALA A 129 -22.81 5.22 2.47
N LEU A 130 -22.26 6.24 1.81
CA LEU A 130 -23.05 7.36 1.26
C LEU A 130 -23.61 7.02 -0.12
N SER A 131 -24.84 7.49 -0.36
CA SER A 131 -25.44 7.43 -1.69
C SER A 131 -24.72 8.36 -2.68
N PRO A 132 -24.84 8.13 -4.01
CA PRO A 132 -24.23 9.01 -5.02
C PRO A 132 -24.62 10.50 -4.88
N ARG A 133 -25.85 10.78 -4.43
CA ARG A 133 -26.32 12.15 -4.20
C ARG A 133 -25.62 12.79 -3.00
N GLU A 134 -25.46 12.04 -1.91
CA GLU A 134 -24.75 12.52 -0.71
C GLU A 134 -23.26 12.70 -0.97
N LEU A 135 -22.64 11.80 -1.73
CA LEU A 135 -21.24 11.93 -2.15
C LEU A 135 -21.01 13.20 -2.98
N ARG A 136 -21.90 13.51 -3.92
CA ARG A 136 -21.84 14.75 -4.70
C ARG A 136 -22.04 15.99 -3.83
N ALA A 137 -22.98 15.95 -2.89
CA ALA A 137 -23.19 17.05 -1.96
C ALA A 137 -21.98 17.25 -1.02
N LEU A 138 -21.33 16.16 -0.60
CA LEU A 138 -20.11 16.20 0.20
C LEU A 138 -18.93 16.75 -0.61
N SER A 139 -18.75 16.32 -1.86
CA SER A 139 -17.65 16.77 -2.72
C SER A 139 -17.73 18.27 -3.02
N GLN A 140 -18.94 18.82 -3.14
CA GLN A 140 -19.18 20.26 -3.32
C GLN A 140 -18.72 21.14 -2.14
N ARG A 141 -18.46 20.55 -0.97
CA ARG A 141 -17.88 21.29 0.17
C ARG A 141 -16.39 21.58 -0.01
N TYR A 142 -15.76 20.96 -1.01
CA TYR A 142 -14.35 21.08 -1.32
C TYR A 142 -14.19 21.64 -2.75
N ASN A 143 -13.00 22.18 -3.04
CA ASN A 143 -12.73 22.75 -4.35
C ASN A 143 -12.21 21.68 -5.32
N SER A 144 -12.89 21.50 -6.45
CA SER A 144 -12.44 20.66 -7.57
C SER A 144 -12.15 19.19 -7.25
N VAL A 145 -12.96 18.57 -6.39
CA VAL A 145 -12.86 17.13 -6.07
C VAL A 145 -14.16 16.41 -6.40
N TYR A 146 -14.04 15.12 -6.67
CA TYR A 146 -15.18 14.20 -6.68
C TYR A 146 -14.97 13.11 -5.62
N LEU A 147 -16.06 12.46 -5.22
CA LEU A 147 -16.02 11.37 -4.26
C LEU A 147 -16.87 10.22 -4.78
N CYS A 148 -16.32 9.02 -4.75
CA CYS A 148 -17.02 7.75 -4.89
C CYS A 148 -16.94 6.96 -3.56
N PRO A 149 -17.70 5.85 -3.41
CA PRO A 149 -17.64 5.02 -2.20
C PRO A 149 -16.23 4.55 -1.83
N GLN A 150 -15.40 4.23 -2.83
CA GLN A 150 -14.04 3.73 -2.67
C GLN A 150 -12.98 4.82 -2.41
N SER A 151 -13.35 6.10 -2.42
CA SER A 151 -12.36 7.20 -2.30
C SER A 151 -11.49 7.07 -1.06
N TYR A 152 -12.08 6.72 0.09
CA TYR A 152 -11.34 6.59 1.33
C TYR A 152 -10.39 5.39 1.32
N SER A 153 -10.82 4.22 0.82
CA SER A 153 -9.96 3.04 0.73
C SER A 153 -8.81 3.25 -0.24
N CYS A 154 -9.07 3.84 -1.41
CA CYS A 154 -8.03 4.19 -2.39
C CYS A 154 -7.05 5.22 -1.81
N ALA A 155 -7.54 6.27 -1.14
CA ALA A 155 -6.69 7.28 -0.50
C ALA A 155 -5.79 6.67 0.59
N ARG A 156 -6.33 5.75 1.40
CA ARG A 156 -5.53 5.01 2.39
C ARG A 156 -4.46 4.15 1.76
N LEU A 157 -4.78 3.44 0.68
CA LEU A 157 -3.80 2.63 -0.05
C LEU A 157 -2.71 3.49 -0.68
N ALA A 158 -3.07 4.64 -1.26
CA ALA A 158 -2.10 5.57 -1.83
C ALA A 158 -1.16 6.14 -0.76
N ALA A 159 -1.72 6.63 0.35
CA ALA A 159 -0.93 7.17 1.47
C ALA A 159 -0.01 6.10 2.10
N GLY A 160 -0.54 4.91 2.40
CA GLY A 160 0.27 3.84 2.97
C GLY A 160 1.23 3.20 1.97
N GLY A 161 0.95 3.29 0.67
CA GLY A 161 1.90 2.98 -0.40
C GLY A 161 3.11 3.92 -0.39
N ALA A 162 2.90 5.23 -0.20
CA ALA A 162 3.99 6.17 -0.02
C ALA A 162 4.81 5.86 1.24
N CYS A 163 4.17 5.54 2.37
CA CYS A 163 4.86 5.09 3.58
C CYS A 163 5.68 3.80 3.34
N ALA A 164 5.13 2.83 2.61
CA ALA A 164 5.83 1.60 2.27
C ALA A 164 7.05 1.85 1.38
N ALA A 165 6.96 2.76 0.40
CA ALA A 165 8.10 3.18 -0.42
C ALA A 165 9.21 3.81 0.43
N VAL A 166 8.85 4.71 1.35
CA VAL A 166 9.81 5.32 2.29
C VAL A 166 10.47 4.25 3.16
N GLY A 167 9.68 3.32 3.72
CA GLY A 167 10.21 2.21 4.49
C GLY A 167 11.17 1.31 3.70
N ALA A 168 10.88 1.05 2.42
CA ALA A 168 11.78 0.29 1.54
C ALA A 168 13.11 1.00 1.26
N VAL A 169 13.08 2.34 1.15
CA VAL A 169 14.29 3.16 0.99
C VAL A 169 15.11 3.17 2.27
N LEU A 170 14.47 3.47 3.41
CA LEU A 170 15.14 3.54 4.71
C LEU A 170 15.71 2.17 5.14
N GLY A 171 15.02 1.08 4.80
CA GLY A 171 15.48 -0.29 5.02
C GLY A 171 16.50 -0.79 4.01
N GLY A 172 16.98 0.05 3.09
CA GLY A 172 18.02 -0.30 2.12
C GLY A 172 17.61 -1.29 1.02
N LYS A 173 16.32 -1.65 0.91
CA LYS A 173 15.79 -2.56 -0.11
C LYS A 173 15.84 -1.94 -1.51
N VAL A 174 15.65 -0.63 -1.59
CA VAL A 174 15.73 0.18 -2.82
C VAL A 174 16.45 1.49 -2.55
N ARG A 175 16.96 2.16 -3.59
CA ARG A 175 17.63 3.47 -3.47
C ARG A 175 16.67 4.65 -3.62
N LEU A 176 15.59 4.46 -4.38
CA LEU A 176 14.51 5.43 -4.57
C LEU A 176 13.18 4.69 -4.76
N GLY A 177 12.06 5.37 -4.54
CA GLY A 177 10.71 4.84 -4.77
C GLY A 177 9.90 5.74 -5.70
N CYS A 178 9.04 5.14 -6.50
CA CYS A 178 7.99 5.82 -7.27
C CYS A 178 6.66 5.05 -7.16
N GLY A 179 5.55 5.77 -7.28
CA GLY A 179 4.18 5.25 -7.20
C GLY A 179 3.18 6.28 -7.69
#